data_AF-A0A7W8E9T9-F1
#
_entry.id   AF-A0A7W8E9T9-F1
#
_cell.length_a   1.000
_cell.length_b   1.000
_cell.length_c   1.000
_cell.angle_alpha   90.00
_cell.angle_beta   90.00
_cell.angle_gamma   90.00
#
_symmetry.space_group_name_H-M   'P 1'
#
loop_
_entity.id
_entity.type
_entity.pdbx_description
1 polymer ?
#
loop_
_entity_poly.entity_id
_entity_poly.type
_entity_poly.pdbx_seq_one_letter_code
_entity_poly.pdbx_strand_id
1 'polypeptide(L)'
;MSEFLTTCITKPNRESRHEHITHIGNITGQWMLTREEVIRRIDAKSEAFYTLDRTTNRKVYIDVVREAGKNPYLRTYADGKWNDNLLALTECNGTCKLVA
;
A
#
# COMPACT_ATOMS: atom_id res chain seq x y z
N MET A 1 16.85 -1.90 -7.22
CA MET A 1 15.68 -1.69 -6.36
C MET A 1 14.62 -2.66 -6.82
N SER A 2 14.13 -3.52 -5.92
CA SER A 2 13.09 -4.49 -6.25
C SER A 2 11.72 -3.82 -6.18
N GLU A 3 10.78 -4.26 -7.01
CA GLU A 3 9.44 -3.70 -7.06
C GLU A 3 8.38 -4.75 -6.79
N PHE A 4 7.45 -4.45 -5.89
CA PHE A 4 6.44 -5.39 -5.42
C PHE A 4 5.03 -4.93 -5.77
N LEU A 5 4.30 -5.79 -6.49
CA LEU A 5 2.88 -5.56 -6.80
C LEU A 5 2.04 -5.78 -5.55
N THR A 6 1.26 -4.77 -5.19
CA THR A 6 0.25 -4.81 -4.13
C THR A 6 -1.13 -5.04 -4.75
N THR A 7 -1.80 -6.10 -4.31
CA THR A 7 -3.16 -6.48 -4.77
C THR A 7 -4.20 -6.46 -3.66
N CYS A 8 -3.78 -6.36 -2.40
CA CYS A 8 -4.68 -6.30 -1.25
C CYS A 8 -4.18 -5.32 -0.18
N ILE A 9 -5.10 -4.86 0.66
CA ILE A 9 -4.82 -4.02 1.85
C ILE A 9 -5.58 -4.54 3.07
N THR A 10 -5.11 -4.21 4.27
CA THR A 10 -5.86 -4.41 5.53
C THR A 10 -6.14 -3.07 6.19
N LYS A 11 -7.37 -2.89 6.68
CA LYS A 11 -7.83 -1.67 7.35
C LYS A 11 -8.87 -2.04 8.43
N PRO A 12 -8.85 -1.44 9.64
CA PRO A 12 -9.75 -1.86 10.71
C PRO A 12 -11.24 -1.69 10.35
N ASN A 13 -11.60 -0.58 9.69
CA ASN A 13 -12.91 -0.34 9.10
C ASN A 13 -12.78 -0.04 7.61
N ARG A 14 -13.31 -0.96 6.80
CA ARG A 14 -13.21 -0.92 5.35
C ARG A 14 -13.89 0.29 4.71
N GLU A 15 -15.03 0.71 5.26
CA GLU A 15 -15.85 1.79 4.72
C GLU A 15 -15.38 3.17 5.20
N SER A 16 -14.56 3.22 6.25
CA SER A 16 -14.02 4.47 6.77
C SER A 16 -13.03 5.07 5.77
N ARG A 17 -13.15 6.35 5.44
CA ARG A 17 -12.12 7.09 4.69
C ARG A 17 -11.00 7.63 5.57
N HIS A 18 -11.22 7.67 6.89
CA HIS A 18 -10.32 8.32 7.84
C HIS A 18 -9.30 7.39 8.46
N GLU A 19 -9.61 6.09 8.53
CA GLU A 19 -8.67 5.13 9.09
C GLU A 19 -7.50 4.83 8.15
N HIS A 20 -6.36 4.49 8.73
CA HIS A 20 -5.16 4.19 7.95
C HIS A 20 -5.10 2.71 7.55
N ILE A 21 -4.50 2.46 6.39
CA ILE A 21 -4.11 1.11 5.97
C ILE A 21 -3.05 0.59 6.95
N THR A 22 -3.28 -0.58 7.53
CA THR A 22 -2.35 -1.22 8.48
C THR A 22 -1.41 -2.19 7.79
N HIS A 23 -1.85 -2.81 6.69
CA HIS A 23 -1.04 -3.74 5.91
C HIS A 23 -1.30 -3.58 4.41
N ILE A 24 -0.29 -3.88 3.61
CA ILE A 24 -0.43 -4.11 2.17
C ILE A 24 0.09 -5.50 1.83
N GLY A 25 -0.40 -6.10 0.75
CA GLY A 25 0.03 -7.44 0.37
C GLY A 25 -0.26 -7.82 -1.07
N ASN A 26 0.17 -9.03 -1.41
CA ASN A 26 -0.13 -9.69 -2.67
C ASN A 26 -0.72 -11.08 -2.38
N ILE A 27 -1.95 -11.31 -2.84
CA ILE A 27 -2.65 -12.58 -2.61
C ILE A 27 -1.97 -13.72 -3.37
N THR A 28 -1.62 -13.51 -4.64
CA THR A 28 -0.95 -14.51 -5.47
C THR A 28 0.48 -14.77 -4.99
N GLY A 29 1.17 -13.74 -4.52
CA GLY A 29 2.50 -13.82 -3.92
C GLY A 29 2.49 -14.29 -2.46
N GLN A 30 1.31 -14.46 -1.86
CA GLN A 30 1.09 -14.92 -0.48
C GLN A 30 1.90 -14.15 0.57
N TRP A 31 2.09 -12.85 0.39
CA TRP A 31 2.83 -12.00 1.33
C TRP A 31 1.98 -10.80 1.76
N MET A 32 2.20 -10.34 2.98
CA MET A 32 1.75 -9.04 3.48
C MET A 32 2.85 -8.41 4.33
N LEU A 33 2.86 -7.08 4.39
CA LEU A 33 3.76 -6.27 5.17
C LEU A 33 2.96 -5.28 6.02
N THR A 34 3.46 -4.95 7.21
CA THR A 34 2.89 -3.85 7.99
C THR A 34 3.17 -2.51 7.31
N ARG A 35 2.33 -1.51 7.57
CA ARG A 35 2.54 -0.15 7.12
C ARG A 35 3.94 0.35 7.50
N GLU A 36 4.36 0.11 8.74
CA GLU A 36 5.64 0.57 9.28
C GLU A 36 6.82 -0.04 8.51
N GLU A 37 6.73 -1.32 8.17
CA GLU A 37 7.78 -2.00 7.41
C GLU A 37 7.85 -1.50 5.97
N VAL A 38 6.70 -1.30 5.31
CA VAL A 38 6.65 -0.69 3.97
C VAL A 38 7.29 0.69 3.97
N ILE A 39 6.93 1.54 4.94
CA ILE A 39 7.49 2.89 5.09
C ILE A 39 9.01 2.80 5.25
N ARG A 40 9.50 1.93 6.12
CA ARG A 40 10.94 1.72 6.35
C ARG A 40 11.67 1.37 5.05
N ARG A 41 11.10 0.49 4.23
CA ARG A 41 11.72 0.05 2.96
C ARG A 41 11.66 1.11 1.86
N ILE A 42 10.57 1.87 1.78
CA ILE A 42 10.46 3.04 0.87
C ILE A 42 11.49 4.11 1.28
N ASP A 43 11.57 4.45 2.57
CA ASP A 43 12.51 5.45 3.09
C ASP A 43 13.97 5.05 2.86
N ALA A 44 14.28 3.76 3.05
CA ALA A 44 15.59 3.20 2.77
C ALA A 44 15.93 3.12 1.27
N LYS A 45 14.97 3.40 0.38
CA LYS A 45 15.09 3.23 -1.08
C LYS A 45 15.55 1.81 -1.46
N SER A 46 15.23 0.81 -0.64
CA SER A 46 15.59 -0.58 -0.91
C SER A 46 14.60 -1.22 -1.87
N GLU A 47 13.31 -0.87 -1.73
CA GLU A 47 12.19 -1.45 -2.45
C GLU A 47 11.16 -0.39 -2.82
N ALA A 48 10.40 -0.66 -3.89
CA ALA A 48 9.25 0.12 -4.27
C ALA A 48 8.00 -0.76 -4.30
N PHE A 49 6.86 -0.17 -3.94
CA PHE A 49 5.57 -0.85 -3.96
C PHE A 49 4.67 -0.14 -4.96
N TYR A 50 3.87 -0.91 -5.69
CA TYR A 50 2.95 -0.35 -6.67
C TYR A 50 1.66 -1.16 -6.73
N THR A 51 0.63 -0.57 -7.31
CA THR A 51 -0.58 -1.28 -7.70
C THR A 51 -0.93 -0.97 -9.15
N LEU A 52 -1.91 -1.68 -9.71
CA LEU A 52 -2.48 -1.37 -11.00
C LEU A 52 -3.76 -0.57 -10.80
N ASP A 53 -3.82 0.60 -11.44
CA ASP A 53 -5.03 1.39 -11.52
C ASP A 53 -6.12 0.58 -12.25
N ARG A 54 -7.27 0.36 -11.59
CA ARG A 54 -8.30 -0.53 -12.13
C ARG A 54 -9.01 0.02 -13.38
N THR A 55 -8.92 1.33 -13.62
CA THR A 55 -9.57 1.98 -14.77
C THR A 55 -8.64 2.01 -15.98
N THR A 56 -7.37 2.30 -15.76
CA THR A 56 -6.38 2.51 -16.83
C THR A 56 -5.43 1.33 -17.01
N ASN A 57 -5.43 0.37 -16.08
CA ASN A 57 -4.47 -0.74 -15.97
C ASN A 57 -3.00 -0.29 -15.91
N ARG A 58 -2.76 0.97 -15.53
CA ARG A 58 -1.41 1.53 -15.41
C ARG A 58 -0.83 1.27 -14.03
N LYS A 59 0.48 1.13 -13.99
CA LYS A 59 1.25 1.05 -12.74
C LYS A 59 1.20 2.38 -12.00
N VAL A 60 0.82 2.33 -10.73
CA VAL A 60 0.77 3.49 -9.83
C VAL A 60 1.54 3.14 -8.57
N TYR A 61 2.54 3.97 -8.25
CA TYR A 61 3.41 3.74 -7.10
C TYR A 61 2.73 4.12 -5.79
N ILE A 62 3.11 3.41 -4.74
CA ILE A 62 2.72 3.68 -3.37
C ILE A 62 3.85 4.47 -2.72
N ASP A 63 3.48 5.56 -2.07
CA ASP A 63 4.41 6.46 -1.39
C ASP A 63 3.89 6.83 0.01
N VAL A 64 4.75 7.45 0.81
CA VAL A 64 4.50 7.78 2.20
C VAL A 64 4.03 9.22 2.30
N VAL A 65 2.78 9.40 2.71
CA VAL A 65 2.25 10.72 3.08
C VAL A 65 2.69 11.05 4.50
N ARG A 66 3.26 12.25 4.66
CA ARG A 66 3.72 12.80 5.93
C ARG A 66 3.07 14.15 6.14
N GLU A 67 2.20 14.24 7.13
CA GLU A 67 1.50 15.48 7.51
C GLU A 67 1.86 15.83 8.95
N ALA A 68 2.07 17.12 9.23
CA ALA A 68 2.40 17.57 10.57
C ALA A 68 1.28 17.18 11.57
N GLY A 69 1.68 16.56 12.69
CA GLY A 69 0.74 16.11 13.71
C GLY A 69 0.00 14.80 13.41
N LYS A 70 0.35 14.08 12.33
CA LYS A 70 -0.21 12.76 12.01
C LYS A 70 0.87 11.71 11.84
N ASN A 71 0.52 10.46 12.12
CA ASN A 71 1.37 9.33 11.80
C ASN A 71 1.48 9.17 10.28
N PRO A 72 2.67 8.87 9.74
CA PRO A 72 2.85 8.60 8.32
C PRO A 72 1.93 7.47 7.82
N TYR A 73 1.47 7.57 6.58
CA TYR A 73 0.57 6.58 5.99
C TYR A 73 0.82 6.40 4.50
N LEU A 74 0.34 5.28 3.97
CA LEU A 74 0.55 4.91 2.57
C LEU A 74 -0.57 5.45 1.69
N ARG A 75 -0.20 6.03 0.56
CA ARG A 75 -1.13 6.44 -0.48
C ARG A 75 -0.49 6.24 -1.85
N THR A 76 -1.31 6.05 -2.88
CA THR A 76 -0.78 6.02 -4.24
C THR A 76 -0.45 7.40 -4.75
N TYR A 77 0.63 7.52 -5.51
CA TYR A 77 1.08 8.75 -6.16
C TYR A 77 1.39 8.48 -7.63
N ALA A 78 0.73 9.21 -8.52
CA ALA A 78 0.98 9.16 -9.97
C ALA A 78 0.73 10.53 -10.59
N ASP A 79 1.47 10.85 -11.64
CA ASP A 79 1.31 12.07 -12.44
C ASP A 79 1.27 13.36 -11.58
N GLY A 80 2.08 13.41 -10.52
CA GLY A 80 2.16 14.56 -9.61
C GLY A 80 1.00 14.69 -8.62
N LYS A 81 0.13 13.68 -8.51
CA LYS A 81 -1.08 13.72 -7.69
C LYS A 81 -1.22 12.50 -6.78
N TRP A 82 -1.72 12.75 -5.58
CA TRP A 82 -2.11 11.70 -4.64
C TRP A 82 -3.48 11.13 -5.00
N ASN A 83 -3.56 9.80 -5.09
CA ASN A 83 -4.76 9.06 -5.46
C ASN A 83 -5.09 7.98 -4.42
N ASP A 84 -6.33 7.51 -4.38
CA ASP A 84 -6.82 6.54 -3.40
C ASP A 84 -6.96 5.11 -3.95
N ASN A 85 -6.14 4.74 -4.93
CA ASN A 85 -6.22 3.44 -5.61
C ASN A 85 -6.06 2.27 -4.65
N LEU A 86 -5.31 2.45 -3.55
CA LEU A 86 -5.21 1.46 -2.48
C LEU A 86 -6.57 1.11 -1.85
N LEU A 87 -7.47 2.08 -1.69
CA LEU A 87 -8.80 1.86 -1.10
C LEU A 87 -9.70 1.02 -2.02
N ALA A 88 -9.39 0.97 -3.32
CA ALA A 88 -10.11 0.12 -4.26
C ALA A 88 -9.64 -1.36 -4.21
N LEU A 89 -8.44 -1.64 -3.70
CA LEU A 89 -7.89 -3.01 -3.63
C LEU A 89 -8.67 -3.86 -2.64
N THR A 90 -8.79 -5.17 -2.90
CA THR A 90 -9.49 -6.10 -1.99
C THR A 90 -8.85 -6.17 -0.60
N GLU A 91 -9.55 -6.72 0.38
CA GLU A 91 -8.97 -7.01 1.68
C GLU A 91 -7.94 -8.16 1.59
N CYS A 92 -6.83 -8.05 2.32
CA CYS A 92 -5.91 -9.18 2.46
C CYS A 92 -6.58 -10.29 3.27
N ASN A 93 -6.40 -11.54 2.85
CA ASN A 93 -7.02 -12.70 3.49
C ASN A 93 -5.97 -13.57 4.21
N GLY A 94 -6.45 -14.63 4.89
CA GLY A 94 -5.59 -15.55 5.65
C GLY A 94 -4.58 -16.37 4.83
N THR A 95 -4.55 -16.22 3.51
CA THR A 95 -3.53 -16.87 2.66
C THR A 95 -2.24 -16.07 2.55
N CYS A 96 -2.28 -14.76 2.84
CA CYS A 96 -1.09 -13.94 2.90
C CYS A 96 -0.34 -14.20 4.21
N LYS A 97 0.99 -14.30 4.15
CA LYS A 97 1.85 -14.43 5.34
C LYS A 97 2.51 -13.09 5.62
N LEU A 98 2.55 -12.70 6.89
CA LEU A 98 3.33 -11.54 7.31
C LEU A 98 4.81 -11.86 7.08
N VAL A 99 5.46 -11.08 6.21
CA VAL A 99 6.89 -11.21 5.94
C VAL A 99 7.64 -10.07 6.62
N ALA A 100 8.91 -10.31 6.98
CA ALA A 100 9.78 -9.35 7.64
C ALA A 100 10.73 -8.70 6.64
#